data_AF-A0A6P7GZI8-F1
#
_entry.id   AF-A0A6P7GZI8-F1
#
_cell.length_a   1.000
_cell.length_b   1.000
_cell.length_c   1.000
_cell.angle_alpha   90.00
_cell.angle_beta   90.00
_cell.angle_gamma   90.00
#
_symmetry.space_group_name_H-M   'P 1'
#
loop_
_entity.id
_entity.type
_entity.pdbx_description
1 polymer ?
#
loop_
_entity_poly.entity_id
_entity_poly.type
_entity_poly.pdbx_seq_one_letter_code
_entity_poly.pdbx_strand_id
1 'polypeptide(L)'
;LCLEEEDVWRAVLNWAKYQAGVTQPTPHWTEEERARVCQYLSLVISHVRLLLIDSQVFAEEVEPTGAVPMELSLERYRHAALPSKYPEASEDQRLKPRISPHVFPGSAILGQDKSHFQRILNAWYGNSKQNWRLIYRASSHGYSASSFHRHCDGI
;
A
#
# COMPACT_ATOMS: atom_id res chain seq x y z
N LEU A 1 -8.75 -8.77 -1.16
CA LEU A 1 -7.29 -8.63 -0.94
C LEU A 1 -6.90 -7.23 -1.39
N CYS A 2 -6.52 -6.36 -0.46
CA CYS A 2 -5.89 -5.09 -0.77
C CYS A 2 -4.38 -5.33 -0.68
N LEU A 3 -3.67 -5.25 -1.81
CA LEU A 3 -2.23 -5.46 -1.87
C LEU A 3 -1.56 -4.09 -1.83
N GLU A 4 -0.75 -3.83 -0.80
CA GLU A 4 0.03 -2.59 -0.69
C GLU A 4 1.24 -2.63 -1.64
N GLU A 5 1.75 -1.47 -2.07
CA GLU A 5 2.88 -1.46 -3.02
C GLU A 5 4.18 -1.99 -2.40
N GLU A 6 4.32 -1.97 -1.07
CA GLU A 6 5.41 -2.66 -0.37
C GLU A 6 5.35 -4.18 -0.55
N ASP A 7 4.14 -4.75 -0.51
CA ASP A 7 3.92 -6.18 -0.72
C ASP A 7 4.18 -6.54 -2.20
N VAL A 8 3.79 -5.66 -3.14
CA VAL A 8 4.17 -5.78 -4.57
C VAL A 8 5.68 -5.80 -4.71
N TRP A 9 6.38 -4.83 -4.10
CA TRP A 9 7.83 -4.72 -4.16
C TRP A 9 8.51 -5.98 -3.63
N ARG A 10 8.14 -6.45 -2.43
CA ARG A 10 8.72 -7.67 -1.83
C ARG A 10 8.48 -8.90 -2.70
N ALA A 11 7.31 -9.03 -3.31
CA ALA A 11 7.02 -10.13 -4.24
C ALA A 11 7.88 -10.06 -5.50
N VAL A 12 8.02 -8.87 -6.10
CA VAL A 12 8.86 -8.63 -7.27
C VAL A 12 10.34 -8.88 -6.97
N LEU A 13 10.82 -8.40 -5.82
CA LEU A 13 12.19 -8.60 -5.37
C LEU A 13 12.50 -10.08 -5.15
N ASN A 14 11.60 -10.83 -4.50
CA ASN A 14 11.75 -12.27 -4.31
C ASN A 14 11.75 -13.03 -5.63
N TRP A 15 10.91 -12.64 -6.59
CA TRP A 15 10.92 -13.20 -7.93
C TRP A 15 12.25 -12.92 -8.65
N ALA A 16 12.74 -11.68 -8.63
CA ALA A 16 13.99 -11.32 -9.29
C ALA A 16 15.20 -12.03 -8.67
N LYS A 17 15.23 -12.15 -7.33
CA LYS A 17 16.19 -12.97 -6.58
C LYS A 17 16.19 -14.43 -7.05
N TYR A 18 15.01 -15.02 -7.17
CA TYR A 18 14.84 -16.39 -7.63
C TYR A 18 15.37 -16.58 -9.06
N GLN A 19 15.07 -15.66 -9.98
CA GLN A 19 15.57 -15.70 -11.36
C GLN A 19 17.10 -15.50 -11.44
N ALA A 20 17.66 -14.68 -10.55
CA ALA A 20 19.10 -14.46 -10.45
C ALA A 20 19.87 -15.57 -9.70
N GLY A 21 19.16 -16.53 -9.09
CA GLY A 21 19.77 -17.56 -8.24
C GLY A 21 20.36 -17.02 -6.94
N VAL A 22 19.86 -15.89 -6.42
CA VAL A 22 20.36 -15.22 -5.21
C VAL A 22 19.41 -15.48 -4.06
N THR A 23 19.88 -16.14 -3.00
CA THR A 23 19.06 -16.46 -1.82
C THR A 23 19.30 -15.49 -0.66
N GLN A 24 20.50 -14.92 -0.57
CA GLN A 24 20.92 -14.09 0.54
C GLN A 24 20.21 -12.72 0.62
N PRO A 25 20.16 -12.09 1.81
CA PRO A 25 19.53 -10.77 2.00
C PRO A 25 20.28 -9.65 1.27
N THR A 26 19.57 -8.60 0.85
CA THR A 26 20.09 -7.47 0.06
C THR A 26 21.41 -6.86 0.58
N PRO A 27 21.61 -6.67 1.90
CA PRO A 27 22.86 -6.10 2.43
C PRO A 27 24.11 -6.97 2.18
N HIS A 28 23.94 -8.27 1.93
CA HIS A 28 25.03 -9.23 1.76
C HIS A 28 25.33 -9.56 0.30
N TRP A 29 24.68 -8.88 -0.64
CA TRP A 29 24.90 -9.14 -2.06
C TRP A 29 26.28 -8.67 -2.49
N THR A 30 26.97 -9.54 -3.22
CA THR A 30 28.12 -9.17 -4.05
C THR A 30 27.69 -8.23 -5.17
N GLU A 31 28.66 -7.55 -5.78
CA GLU A 31 28.40 -6.62 -6.88
C GLU A 31 27.82 -7.36 -8.11
N GLU A 32 28.28 -8.59 -8.35
CA GLU A 32 27.81 -9.47 -9.42
C GLU A 32 26.37 -9.94 -9.19
N GLU A 33 26.04 -10.34 -7.97
CA GLU A 33 24.66 -10.72 -7.62
C GLU A 33 23.70 -9.56 -7.72
N ARG A 34 24.11 -8.40 -7.22
CA ARG A 34 23.34 -7.15 -7.36
C ARG A 34 23.08 -6.84 -8.82
N ALA A 35 24.11 -6.89 -9.68
CA ALA A 35 23.96 -6.65 -11.11
C ALA A 35 22.96 -7.62 -11.76
N ARG A 36 23.03 -8.92 -11.44
CA ARG A 36 22.09 -9.93 -11.96
C ARG A 36 20.66 -9.68 -11.50
N VAL A 37 20.44 -9.41 -10.21
CA VAL A 37 19.10 -9.11 -9.69
C VAL A 37 18.56 -7.83 -10.33
N CYS A 38 19.38 -6.79 -10.46
CA CYS A 38 19.02 -5.54 -11.13
C CYS A 38 18.64 -5.74 -12.60
N GLN A 39 19.28 -6.66 -13.32
CA GLN A 39 18.88 -6.98 -14.70
C GLN A 39 17.42 -7.45 -14.77
N TYR A 40 17.01 -8.36 -13.88
CA TYR A 40 15.62 -8.83 -13.83
C TYR A 40 14.66 -7.75 -13.32
N LEU A 41 15.06 -6.98 -12.31
CA LEU A 41 14.24 -5.88 -11.79
C LEU A 41 14.00 -4.81 -12.86
N SER A 42 14.98 -4.50 -13.70
CA SER A 42 14.85 -3.46 -14.74
C SER A 42 13.68 -3.69 -15.69
N LEU A 43 13.30 -4.95 -15.92
CA LEU A 43 12.20 -5.34 -16.79
C LEU A 43 10.81 -5.05 -16.20
N VAL A 44 10.72 -4.95 -14.87
CA VAL A 44 9.44 -4.88 -14.14
C VAL A 44 9.34 -3.65 -13.24
N ILE A 45 10.44 -2.94 -13.00
CA ILE A 45 10.51 -1.82 -12.04
C ILE A 45 9.55 -0.68 -12.39
N SER A 46 9.34 -0.41 -13.68
CA SER A 46 8.41 0.61 -14.18
C SER A 46 6.95 0.29 -13.84
N HIS A 47 6.64 -0.98 -13.57
CA HIS A 47 5.30 -1.42 -13.19
C HIS A 47 5.05 -1.33 -11.70
N VAL A 48 6.06 -1.15 -10.85
CA VAL A 48 5.92 -0.95 -9.39
C VAL A 48 5.68 0.53 -9.11
N ARG A 49 4.66 0.89 -8.32
CA ARG A 49 4.37 2.30 -7.99
C ARG A 49 5.25 2.73 -6.83
N LEU A 50 6.54 2.94 -7.10
CA LEU A 50 7.57 3.26 -6.10
C LEU A 50 7.24 4.49 -5.24
N LEU A 51 6.50 5.46 -5.80
CA LEU A 51 6.05 6.66 -5.08
C LEU A 51 5.06 6.38 -3.94
N LEU A 52 4.43 5.19 -3.94
CA LEU A 52 3.47 4.77 -2.92
C LEU A 52 4.07 3.86 -1.85
N ILE A 53 5.34 3.50 -1.98
CA ILE A 53 6.06 2.70 -0.98
C ILE A 53 6.40 3.61 0.21
N ASP A 54 6.17 3.10 1.42
CA ASP A 54 6.53 3.78 2.66
C ASP A 54 8.02 4.19 2.71
N SER A 55 8.32 5.26 3.44
CA SER A 55 9.68 5.83 3.51
C SER A 55 10.70 4.93 4.16
N GLN A 56 10.30 4.17 5.17
CA GLN A 56 11.20 3.23 5.79
C GLN A 56 11.49 2.08 4.82
N VAL A 57 10.45 1.49 4.23
CA VAL A 57 10.60 0.37 3.28
C VAL A 57 11.41 0.78 2.05
N PHE A 58 11.21 2.00 1.54
CA PHE A 58 11.99 2.49 0.41
C PHE A 58 13.48 2.61 0.75
N ALA A 59 13.82 3.22 1.88
CA ALA A 59 15.22 3.42 2.28
C ALA A 59 15.93 2.13 2.68
N GLU A 60 15.23 1.19 3.33
CA GLU A 60 15.83 -0.03 3.86
C GLU A 60 15.80 -1.22 2.88
N GLU A 61 14.79 -1.31 2.01
CA GLU A 61 14.60 -2.45 1.11
C GLU A 61 14.77 -2.12 -0.38
N VAL A 62 14.33 -0.94 -0.83
CA VAL A 62 14.29 -0.58 -2.26
C VAL A 62 15.61 0.05 -2.72
N GLU A 63 15.98 1.18 -2.14
CA GLU A 63 17.19 1.94 -2.50
C GLU A 63 18.46 1.08 -2.44
N PRO A 64 18.65 0.20 -1.43
CA PRO A 64 19.84 -0.63 -1.35
C PRO A 64 19.94 -1.69 -2.44
N THR A 65 18.95 -1.88 -3.30
CA THR A 65 19.10 -2.74 -4.49
C THR A 65 19.91 -2.06 -5.60
N GLY A 66 19.86 -0.72 -5.69
CA GLY A 66 20.40 0.03 -6.81
C GLY A 66 19.60 -0.13 -8.11
N ALA A 67 18.41 -0.74 -8.08
CA ALA A 67 17.58 -0.97 -9.26
C ALA A 67 16.73 0.25 -9.66
N VAL A 68 16.63 1.26 -8.79
CA VAL A 68 15.82 2.45 -9.01
C VAL A 68 16.70 3.59 -9.54
N PRO A 69 16.34 4.23 -10.68
CA PRO A 69 17.05 5.40 -11.20
C PRO A 69 17.10 6.55 -10.18
N MET A 70 18.22 7.27 -10.15
CA MET A 70 18.46 8.37 -9.20
C MET A 70 17.36 9.44 -9.28
N GLU A 71 16.90 9.77 -10.48
CA GLU A 71 15.85 10.76 -10.73
C GLU A 71 14.54 10.37 -10.03
N LEU A 72 14.19 9.08 -10.08
CA LEU A 72 12.97 8.55 -9.47
C LEU A 72 13.10 8.47 -7.94
N SER A 73 14.27 8.13 -7.41
CA SER A 73 14.55 8.20 -5.97
C SER A 73 14.41 9.63 -5.45
N LEU A 74 14.95 10.62 -6.17
CA LEU A 74 14.84 12.04 -5.81
C LEU A 74 13.39 12.55 -5.87
N GLU A 75 12.65 12.18 -6.93
CA GLU A 75 11.21 12.48 -7.06
C GLU A 75 10.44 11.94 -5.85
N ARG A 76 10.67 10.67 -5.49
CA ARG A 76 10.04 10.00 -4.35
C ARG A 76 10.33 10.71 -3.03
N TYR A 77 11.60 11.07 -2.78
CA TYR A 77 11.98 11.81 -1.56
C TYR A 77 11.33 13.19 -1.49
N ARG A 78 11.19 13.90 -2.62
CA ARG A 78 10.47 15.19 -2.68
C ARG A 78 8.99 15.04 -2.32
N HIS A 79 8.33 14.01 -2.85
CA HIS A 79 6.92 13.73 -2.53
C HIS A 79 6.72 13.41 -1.05
N ALA A 80 7.60 12.60 -0.47
CA ALA A 80 7.53 12.23 0.94
C ALA A 80 7.81 13.43 1.88
N ALA A 81 8.76 14.30 1.52
CA ALA A 81 9.15 15.45 2.35
C ALA A 81 8.20 16.66 2.23
N LEU A 82 7.51 16.82 1.10
CA LEU A 82 6.65 17.97 0.83
C LEU A 82 5.23 17.58 0.36
N PRO A 83 4.44 16.84 1.15
CA PRO A 83 3.12 16.34 0.72
C PRO A 83 2.15 17.46 0.29
N SER A 84 2.27 18.64 0.92
CA SER A 84 1.40 19.79 0.69
C SER A 84 1.75 20.61 -0.57
N LYS A 85 2.93 20.43 -1.17
CA LYS A 85 3.32 21.12 -2.43
C LYS A 85 2.92 20.36 -3.69
N TYR A 86 2.58 19.07 -3.57
CA TYR A 86 2.16 18.23 -4.69
C TYR A 86 0.73 17.71 -4.50
N PRO A 87 -0.28 18.60 -4.38
CA PRO A 87 -1.68 18.20 -4.26
C PRO A 87 -2.25 17.58 -5.55
N GLU A 88 -1.57 17.75 -6.70
CA GLU A 88 -1.96 17.18 -8.00
C GLU A 88 -1.71 15.66 -8.14
N ALA A 89 -1.73 14.94 -7.02
CA ALA A 89 -1.85 13.47 -7.00
C ALA A 89 -3.13 12.97 -7.70
N SER A 90 -4.05 13.86 -8.07
CA SER A 90 -5.28 13.56 -8.80
C SER A 90 -5.06 13.17 -10.26
N GLU A 91 -3.99 13.60 -10.93
CA GLU A 91 -3.74 13.24 -12.34
C GLU A 91 -2.70 12.14 -12.51
N ASP A 92 -1.64 12.13 -11.70
CA ASP A 92 -0.59 11.11 -11.82
C ASP A 92 -1.09 9.73 -11.35
N GLN A 93 -1.24 8.80 -12.29
CA GLN A 93 -1.67 7.43 -12.00
C GLN A 93 -0.69 6.66 -11.11
N ARG A 94 0.59 7.06 -11.06
CA ARG A 94 1.61 6.46 -10.18
C ARG A 94 1.35 6.77 -8.71
N LEU A 95 0.64 7.86 -8.41
CA LEU A 95 0.26 8.29 -7.06
C LEU A 95 -1.10 7.76 -6.61
N LYS A 96 -1.79 6.98 -7.45
CA LYS A 96 -3.05 6.33 -7.10
C LYS A 96 -2.78 4.89 -6.66
N PRO A 97 -3.35 4.39 -5.56
CA PRO A 97 -3.31 2.96 -5.22
C PRO A 97 -3.94 2.09 -6.32
N ARG A 98 -3.48 0.83 -6.51
CA ARG A 98 -4.07 -0.08 -7.52
C ARG A 98 -5.48 -0.50 -7.18
N ILE A 99 -5.71 -0.72 -5.90
CA ILE A 99 -6.99 -1.13 -5.34
C ILE A 99 -7.22 -0.21 -4.14
N SER A 100 -8.35 0.48 -4.11
CA SER A 100 -8.77 1.18 -2.90
C SER A 100 -9.11 0.12 -1.84
N PRO A 101 -8.52 0.18 -0.64
CA PRO A 101 -8.85 -0.77 0.43
C PRO A 101 -10.35 -0.68 0.72
N HIS A 102 -11.08 -1.76 0.48
CA HIS A 102 -12.50 -1.85 0.81
C HIS A 102 -12.66 -2.52 2.17
N VAL A 103 -12.10 -1.88 3.20
CA VAL A 103 -12.00 -2.41 4.58
C VAL A 103 -13.28 -2.20 5.38
N PHE A 104 -14.20 -1.33 4.94
CA PHE A 104 -15.53 -1.16 5.54
C PHE A 104 -16.65 -1.61 4.58
N PRO A 105 -16.78 -2.93 4.31
CA PRO A 105 -17.79 -3.43 3.41
C PRO A 105 -19.20 -3.12 3.90
N GLY A 106 -20.05 -2.69 2.95
CA GLY A 106 -21.41 -2.27 3.28
C GLY A 106 -21.48 -0.93 4.01
N SER A 107 -20.41 -0.13 4.10
CA SER A 107 -20.54 1.26 4.54
C SER A 107 -20.95 2.15 3.37
N ALA A 108 -22.09 2.84 3.50
CA ALA A 108 -22.48 3.91 2.57
C ALA A 108 -21.79 5.24 2.90
N ILE A 109 -21.21 5.35 4.10
CA ILE A 109 -20.57 6.58 4.60
C ILE A 109 -19.11 6.65 4.17
N LEU A 110 -18.42 5.50 4.15
CA LEU A 110 -16.97 5.42 3.91
C LEU A 110 -16.64 4.97 2.48
N GLY A 111 -17.62 4.88 1.58
CA GLY A 111 -17.42 4.49 0.19
C GLY A 111 -16.79 5.59 -0.69
N GLN A 112 -16.22 5.18 -1.84
CA GLN A 112 -15.74 6.05 -2.93
C GLN A 112 -14.86 7.21 -2.44
N ASP A 113 -15.39 8.43 -2.46
CA ASP A 113 -14.70 9.69 -2.17
C ASP A 113 -14.19 9.78 -0.72
N LYS A 114 -14.81 9.01 0.17
CA LYS A 114 -14.46 8.94 1.60
C LYS A 114 -13.57 7.74 1.94
N SER A 115 -13.04 7.05 0.93
CA SER A 115 -12.15 5.89 1.11
C SER A 115 -10.88 6.21 1.89
N HIS A 116 -10.36 7.45 1.81
CA HIS A 116 -9.19 7.85 2.60
C HIS A 116 -9.45 7.81 4.12
N PHE A 117 -10.68 8.07 4.58
CA PHE A 117 -11.05 7.93 5.99
C PHE A 117 -11.07 6.48 6.46
N GLN A 118 -11.26 5.51 5.54
CA GLN A 118 -11.18 4.10 5.90
C GLN A 118 -9.81 3.75 6.49
N ARG A 119 -8.73 4.25 5.89
CA ARG A 119 -7.36 3.99 6.39
C ARG A 119 -7.11 4.65 7.74
N ILE A 120 -7.59 5.88 7.93
CA ILE A 120 -7.46 6.61 9.20
C ILE A 120 -8.18 5.85 10.33
N LEU A 121 -9.43 5.44 10.09
CA LEU A 121 -10.20 4.69 11.08
C LEU A 121 -9.58 3.32 11.40
N ASN A 122 -9.04 2.62 10.39
CA ASN A 122 -8.33 1.35 10.60
C ASN A 122 -7.04 1.52 11.41
N ALA A 123 -6.38 2.67 11.31
CA ALA A 123 -5.17 2.94 12.08
C ALA A 123 -5.48 3.25 13.56
N TRP A 124 -6.67 3.77 13.86
CA TRP A 124 -7.05 4.12 15.23
C TRP A 124 -7.50 2.93 16.08
N TYR A 125 -8.10 1.91 15.45
CA TYR A 125 -8.70 0.78 16.17
C TYR A 125 -8.34 -0.54 15.52
N GLY A 126 -7.88 -1.52 16.31
CA GLY A 126 -7.58 -2.88 15.86
C GLY A 126 -6.27 -3.01 15.08
N ASN A 127 -6.28 -3.77 13.99
CA ASN A 127 -5.11 -3.99 13.13
C ASN A 127 -5.24 -3.23 11.79
N SER A 128 -4.13 -2.66 11.31
CA SER A 128 -4.08 -1.87 10.06
C SER A 128 -4.58 -2.61 8.81
N LYS A 129 -4.50 -3.95 8.79
CA LYS A 129 -4.94 -4.82 7.68
C LYS A 129 -6.28 -5.53 7.93
N GLN A 130 -7.02 -5.17 8.99
CA GLN A 130 -8.29 -5.82 9.29
C GLN A 130 -9.44 -5.32 8.39
N ASN A 131 -10.51 -6.12 8.33
CA ASN A 131 -11.78 -5.74 7.71
C ASN A 131 -12.85 -5.58 8.78
N TRP A 132 -13.76 -4.64 8.56
CA TRP A 132 -14.90 -4.40 9.43
C TRP A 132 -16.14 -5.12 8.95
N ARG A 133 -17.01 -5.45 9.89
CA ARG A 133 -18.34 -5.97 9.61
C ARG A 133 -19.37 -4.87 9.91
N LEU A 134 -20.21 -4.55 8.93
CA LEU A 134 -21.38 -3.71 9.19
C LEU A 134 -22.33 -4.47 10.13
N ILE A 135 -22.52 -3.97 11.34
CA ILE A 135 -23.45 -4.55 12.33
C ILE A 135 -24.85 -3.97 12.16
N TYR A 136 -24.94 -2.66 11.92
CA TYR A 136 -26.23 -1.97 11.85
C TYR A 136 -26.23 -0.84 10.83
N ARG A 137 -27.40 -0.63 10.24
CA ARG A 137 -27.69 0.45 9.28
C ARG A 137 -29.19 0.73 9.33
N ALA A 138 -29.56 1.96 9.63
CA ALA A 138 -30.96 2.31 9.85
C ALA A 138 -31.85 2.08 8.63
N SER A 139 -31.33 2.31 7.41
CA SER A 139 -32.11 2.09 6.18
C SER A 139 -32.40 0.62 5.86
N SER A 140 -31.66 -0.34 6.42
CA SER A 140 -31.93 -1.78 6.23
C SER A 140 -32.48 -2.47 7.48
N HIS A 141 -32.17 -1.96 8.67
CA HIS A 141 -32.55 -2.56 9.95
C HIS A 141 -33.64 -1.76 10.68
N GLY A 142 -34.08 -0.62 10.14
CA GLY A 142 -35.10 0.26 10.72
C GLY A 142 -34.52 1.43 11.52
N TYR A 143 -35.37 2.40 11.85
CA TYR A 143 -34.96 3.66 12.49
C TYR A 143 -35.36 3.73 13.98
N SER A 144 -35.26 2.62 14.71
CA SER A 144 -35.67 2.56 16.12
C SER A 144 -34.54 2.12 17.05
N ALA A 145 -34.53 2.64 18.27
CA ALA A 145 -33.58 2.22 19.31
C ALA A 145 -33.71 0.73 19.64
N SER A 146 -34.93 0.20 19.66
CA SER A 146 -35.18 -1.24 19.89
C SER A 146 -34.54 -2.11 18.80
N SER A 147 -34.56 -1.67 17.54
CA SER A 147 -33.86 -2.39 16.47
C SER A 147 -32.34 -2.29 16.61
N PHE A 148 -31.81 -1.13 16.98
CA PHE A 148 -30.38 -0.97 17.22
C PHE A 148 -29.87 -1.93 18.31
N HIS A 149 -30.51 -1.93 19.48
CA HIS A 149 -30.15 -2.82 20.59
C HIS A 149 -30.24 -4.31 20.19
N ARG A 150 -31.30 -4.70 19.46
CA ARG A 150 -31.45 -6.08 18.96
C ARG A 150 -30.29 -6.56 18.09
N HIS A 151 -29.68 -5.66 17.31
CA HIS A 151 -28.60 -6.02 16.38
C HIS A 151 -27.20 -5.82 16.97
N CYS A 152 -27.04 -4.90 17.94
CA CYS A 152 -25.74 -4.48 18.44
C CYS A 152 -25.40 -5.01 19.84
N ASP A 153 -26.38 -5.27 20.70
CA ASP A 153 -26.11 -5.68 22.08
C ASP A 153 -25.51 -7.10 22.10
N GLY A 154 -24.35 -7.25 22.75
CA GLY A 154 -23.69 -8.55 22.93
C GLY A 154 -22.88 -9.06 21.71
N ILE A 155 -22.62 -8.19 20.72
CA ILE A 155 -21.73 -8.45 19.58
C ILE A 155 -20.25 -8.34 19.98
#